data_AF-A0A8H2XYN9-F1
#
_entry.id   AF-A0A8H2XYN9-F1
#
_cell.length_a   1.000
_cell.length_b   1.000
_cell.length_c   1.000
_cell.angle_alpha   90.00
_cell.angle_beta   90.00
_cell.angle_gamma   90.00
#
_symmetry.space_group_name_H-M   'P 1'
#
loop_
_entity.id
_entity.type
_entity.pdbx_description
1 polymer ?
#
loop_
_entity_poly.entity_id
_entity_poly.type
_entity_poly.pdbx_seq_one_letter_code
_entity_poly.pdbx_strand_id
1 'polypeptide(L)'
;MIRRKANLCWRRRWKRRIPQRVKEHKKRSKLHLHFMRLPPRMLGSKIPVLEDEHVPQGPPGLAQLGKTTKMIQEATSESKDVLKNVHRLPELIHNDQCSVAAMDKYYHVYKNPVNRKGFLASEYGLPQLRYGYYQDGPRYSISFCDDLMARYLTFFDIGSDLVQLEGDGSPKLIEGKHGEGEKLLLKKIGIGPYHY
;
A
#
# COMPACT_ATOMS: atom_id res chain seq x y z
N MET A 1 -12.40 -41.64 -22.24
CA MET A 1 -11.97 -41.80 -20.82
C MET A 1 -10.54 -41.26 -20.55
N ILE A 2 -10.13 -40.14 -21.18
CA ILE A 2 -8.74 -39.60 -21.10
C ILE A 2 -8.67 -38.21 -20.42
N ARG A 3 -9.81 -37.51 -20.25
CA ARG A 3 -9.85 -36.12 -19.74
C ARG A 3 -9.69 -35.93 -18.22
N ARG A 4 -9.64 -37.00 -17.42
CA ARG A 4 -9.53 -36.87 -15.94
C ARG A 4 -8.08 -36.76 -15.41
N LYS A 5 -7.05 -37.09 -16.20
CA LYS A 5 -5.64 -37.04 -15.74
C LYS A 5 -4.99 -35.66 -15.82
N ALA A 6 -5.46 -34.75 -16.68
CA ALA A 6 -4.87 -33.42 -16.85
C ALA A 6 -5.15 -32.46 -15.67
N ASN A 7 -6.31 -32.59 -15.01
CA ASN A 7 -6.71 -31.72 -13.89
C ASN A 7 -5.92 -31.97 -12.59
N LEU A 8 -5.33 -33.17 -12.41
CA LEU A 8 -4.47 -33.45 -11.26
C LEU A 8 -3.05 -32.90 -11.40
N CYS A 9 -2.58 -32.67 -12.64
CA CYS A 9 -1.23 -32.19 -12.90
C CYS A 9 -1.08 -30.69 -12.57
N TRP A 10 -2.11 -29.89 -12.88
CA TRP A 10 -2.12 -28.44 -12.60
C TRP A 10 -2.24 -28.10 -11.12
N ARG A 11 -3.05 -28.83 -10.34
CA ARG A 11 -3.15 -28.65 -8.87
C ARG A 11 -1.83 -28.95 -8.15
N ARG A 12 -0.98 -29.83 -8.70
CA ARG A 12 0.35 -30.13 -8.14
C ARG A 12 1.40 -29.07 -8.49
N ARG A 13 1.26 -28.35 -9.62
CA ARG A 13 2.21 -27.31 -10.03
C ARG A 13 1.99 -25.98 -9.31
N TRP A 14 0.73 -25.59 -9.05
CA TRP A 14 0.43 -24.38 -8.26
C TRP A 14 0.81 -24.51 -6.78
N LYS A 15 0.69 -25.70 -6.18
CA LYS A 15 1.18 -25.95 -4.80
C LYS A 15 2.71 -25.86 -4.65
N ARG A 16 3.48 -25.87 -5.75
CA ARG A 16 4.95 -25.76 -5.74
C ARG A 16 5.46 -24.32 -5.97
N ARG A 17 4.59 -23.35 -6.24
CA ARG A 17 4.93 -21.92 -6.41
C ARG A 17 4.28 -21.01 -5.37
N ILE A 18 3.86 -21.56 -4.23
CA ILE A 18 3.75 -20.77 -3.01
C ILE A 18 5.18 -20.65 -2.48
N PRO A 19 5.76 -19.44 -2.33
CA PRO A 19 7.06 -19.28 -1.70
C PRO A 19 7.07 -20.05 -0.37
N GLN A 20 8.11 -20.84 -0.12
CA GLN A 20 8.29 -21.59 1.13
C GLN A 20 8.21 -20.72 2.40
N ARG A 21 8.22 -19.38 2.26
CA ARG A 21 8.09 -18.41 3.36
C ARG A 21 6.77 -18.42 4.14
N VAL A 22 5.68 -19.00 3.62
CA VAL A 22 4.40 -19.03 4.37
C VAL A 22 4.28 -20.27 5.28
N LYS A 23 5.08 -21.32 5.06
CA LYS A 23 5.02 -22.53 5.89
C LYS A 23 5.93 -22.49 7.12
N GLU A 24 6.96 -21.63 7.14
CA GLU A 24 7.76 -21.39 8.35
C GLU A 24 7.05 -20.49 9.36
N HIS A 25 6.22 -19.55 8.91
CA HIS A 25 5.48 -18.69 9.83
C HIS A 25 4.44 -19.45 10.66
N LYS A 26 3.87 -20.56 10.17
CA LYS A 26 2.88 -21.34 10.93
C LYS A 26 3.50 -22.36 11.90
N LYS A 27 4.81 -22.62 11.83
CA LYS A 27 5.54 -23.48 12.78
C LYS A 27 6.29 -22.70 13.87
N ARG A 28 6.54 -21.40 13.69
CA ARG A 28 7.14 -20.54 14.73
C ARG A 28 6.12 -19.89 15.68
N SER A 29 4.82 -19.90 15.38
CA SER A 29 3.78 -19.35 16.27
C SER A 29 3.36 -20.29 17.41
N LYS A 30 4.05 -21.42 17.63
CA LYS A 30 3.70 -22.42 18.65
C LYS A 30 4.75 -22.59 19.76
N LEU A 31 5.73 -21.70 19.84
CA LEU A 31 6.70 -21.64 20.93
C LEU A 31 6.78 -20.20 21.44
N HIS A 32 6.62 -20.05 22.75
CA HIS A 32 6.80 -18.82 23.52
C HIS A 32 5.69 -17.75 23.41
N LEU A 33 4.52 -18.06 23.97
CA LEU A 33 3.74 -17.06 24.69
C LEU A 33 4.27 -16.99 26.14
N HIS A 34 5.49 -16.50 26.31
CA HIS A 34 5.95 -16.09 27.63
C HIS A 34 5.40 -14.70 27.88
N PHE A 35 4.37 -14.65 28.71
CA PHE A 35 3.84 -13.45 29.35
C PHE A 35 5.01 -12.68 29.98
N MET A 36 5.47 -11.60 29.34
CA MET A 36 6.29 -10.59 30.00
C MET A 36 5.34 -9.75 30.85
N ARG A 37 5.18 -10.15 32.12
CA ARG A 37 4.70 -9.27 33.18
C ARG A 37 5.69 -8.12 33.28
N LEU A 38 5.27 -6.94 32.84
CA LEU A 38 5.96 -5.70 33.18
C LEU A 38 5.84 -5.49 34.69
N PRO A 39 6.94 -5.25 35.43
CA PRO A 39 6.83 -4.86 36.83
C PRO A 39 6.22 -3.46 36.95
N PRO A 40 5.42 -3.18 37.99
CA PRO A 40 4.96 -1.83 38.28
C PRO A 40 6.16 -0.94 38.60
N ARG A 41 6.30 0.17 37.87
CA ARG A 41 7.27 1.22 38.19
C ARG A 41 6.90 1.81 39.55
N MET A 42 7.78 1.57 40.52
CA MET A 42 7.76 2.19 41.84
C MET A 42 7.88 3.71 41.70
N LEU A 43 6.91 4.41 42.27
CA LEU A 43 7.06 5.79 42.72
C LEU A 43 8.19 5.87 43.77
N GLY A 44 8.95 6.95 43.74
CA GLY A 44 9.79 7.36 44.87
C GLY A 44 11.27 7.51 44.52
N SER A 45 11.61 8.54 43.75
CA SER A 45 12.95 9.12 43.82
C SER A 45 12.83 10.48 44.49
N LYS A 46 13.19 10.52 45.77
CA LYS A 46 13.41 11.74 46.54
C LYS A 46 14.48 12.56 45.81
N ILE A 47 14.12 13.77 45.39
CA ILE A 47 15.06 14.79 44.96
C ILE A 47 15.63 15.40 46.25
N PRO A 48 16.94 15.34 46.52
CA PRO A 48 17.51 16.15 47.59
C PRO A 48 17.47 17.61 47.13
N VAL A 49 16.75 18.42 47.91
CA VAL A 49 16.82 19.88 47.87
C VAL A 49 18.26 20.26 48.20
N LEU A 50 18.94 20.90 47.24
CA LEU A 50 20.20 21.57 47.46
C LEU A 50 19.91 23.07 47.34
N GLU A 51 19.60 23.68 48.48
CA GLU A 51 19.84 25.10 48.66
C GLU A 51 21.34 25.26 48.81
N ASP A 52 21.97 26.01 47.90
CA ASP A 52 23.00 26.95 48.31
C ASP A 52 23.16 28.03 47.25
N GLU A 53 23.10 29.27 47.74
CA GLU A 53 23.37 30.49 47.00
C GLU A 53 24.78 30.47 46.41
N HIS A 54 24.87 30.58 45.08
CA HIS A 54 25.98 31.31 44.47
C HIS A 54 25.54 31.86 43.12
N VAL A 55 25.22 33.16 43.11
CA VAL A 55 25.33 33.95 41.88
C VAL A 55 26.81 34.16 41.62
N PRO A 56 27.32 33.74 40.46
CA PRO A 56 28.09 34.70 39.69
C PRO A 56 27.80 34.62 38.19
N GLN A 57 27.51 35.80 37.64
CA GLN A 57 27.73 36.22 36.24
C GLN A 57 27.03 35.42 35.13
N GLY A 58 26.16 36.13 34.39
CA GLY A 58 25.35 35.58 33.30
C GLY A 58 26.15 34.81 32.25
N PRO A 59 25.80 33.55 31.94
CA PRO A 59 26.55 32.75 30.99
C PRO A 59 25.99 32.88 29.56
N PRO A 60 26.81 32.67 28.52
CA PRO A 60 26.42 32.60 27.10
C PRO A 60 25.54 31.37 26.75
N GLY A 61 24.83 30.81 27.72
CA GLY A 61 24.09 29.55 27.63
C GLY A 61 22.69 29.65 27.03
N LEU A 62 22.04 30.83 27.04
CA LEU A 62 20.69 30.98 26.48
C LEU A 62 20.66 30.83 24.95
N ALA A 63 21.69 31.33 24.26
CA ALA A 63 21.81 31.17 22.80
C ALA A 63 22.11 29.71 22.39
N GLN A 64 22.84 28.98 23.24
CA GLN A 64 23.15 27.57 23.02
C GLN A 64 21.92 26.69 23.28
N LEU A 65 21.17 26.97 24.35
CA LEU A 65 19.90 26.31 24.68
C LEU A 65 18.86 26.50 23.57
N GLY A 66 18.74 27.72 23.01
CA GLY A 66 17.83 28.01 21.89
C GLY A 66 18.18 27.30 20.58
N LYS A 67 19.47 27.01 20.34
CA LYS A 67 19.92 26.19 19.21
C LYS A 67 19.62 24.71 19.46
N THR A 68 19.86 24.23 20.68
CA THR A 68 19.58 22.84 21.06
C THR A 68 18.08 22.53 20.99
N THR A 69 17.20 23.43 21.43
CA THR A 69 15.74 23.22 21.33
C THR A 69 15.24 23.21 19.89
N LYS A 70 15.78 24.06 19.02
CA LYS A 70 15.49 24.01 17.58
C LYS A 70 15.93 22.70 16.93
N MET A 71 17.16 22.23 17.21
CA MET A 71 17.65 20.94 16.70
C MET A 71 16.81 19.77 17.20
N ILE A 72 16.38 19.79 18.47
CA ILE A 72 15.47 18.76 19.01
C ILE A 72 14.10 18.83 18.31
N GLN A 73 13.59 20.03 18.05
CA GLN A 73 12.32 20.23 17.36
C GLN A 73 12.36 19.77 15.90
N GLU A 74 13.45 20.05 15.19
CA GLU A 74 13.73 19.58 13.83
C GLU A 74 13.86 18.05 13.80
N ALA A 75 14.68 17.47 14.68
CA ALA A 75 14.82 16.02 14.81
C ALA A 75 13.49 15.33 15.22
N THR A 76 12.65 15.99 16.03
CA THR A 76 11.31 15.47 16.37
C THR A 76 10.30 15.63 15.23
N SER A 77 10.41 16.65 14.38
CA SER A 77 9.61 16.73 13.14
C SER A 77 10.01 15.65 12.13
N GLU A 78 11.31 15.45 11.90
CA GLU A 78 11.83 14.43 10.99
C GLU A 78 11.44 13.02 11.45
N SER A 79 11.59 12.73 12.75
CA SER A 79 11.18 11.44 13.32
C SER A 79 9.67 11.21 13.29
N LYS A 80 8.83 12.25 13.39
CA LYS A 80 7.38 12.13 13.17
C LYS A 80 7.05 11.68 11.75
N ASP A 81 7.76 12.21 10.75
CA ASP A 81 7.52 11.84 9.36
C ASP A 81 8.02 10.42 9.06
N VAL A 82 9.15 10.01 9.65
CA VAL A 82 9.60 8.61 9.59
C VAL A 82 8.58 7.67 10.23
N LEU A 83 8.04 8.00 11.40
CA LEU A 83 7.03 7.18 12.07
C LEU A 83 5.72 7.09 11.28
N LYS A 84 5.28 8.18 10.66
CA LYS A 84 4.13 8.17 9.74
C LYS A 84 4.36 7.23 8.55
N ASN A 85 5.54 7.28 7.96
CA ASN A 85 5.89 6.41 6.83
C ASN A 85 5.93 4.93 7.23
N VAL A 86 6.49 4.62 8.41
CA VAL A 86 6.52 3.25 8.94
C VAL A 86 5.12 2.75 9.27
N HIS A 87 4.23 3.59 9.81
CA HIS A 87 2.84 3.22 10.08
C HIS A 87 2.04 2.98 8.79
N ARG A 88 2.33 3.73 7.73
CA ARG A 88 1.65 3.61 6.43
C ARG A 88 2.09 2.37 5.64
N LEU A 89 3.31 1.87 5.87
CA LEU A 89 3.83 0.72 5.12
C LEU A 89 3.01 -0.58 5.30
N PRO A 90 2.61 -0.99 6.52
CA PRO A 90 1.68 -2.11 6.71
C PRO A 90 0.35 -1.91 6.01
N GLU A 91 -0.20 -0.69 6.02
CA GLU A 91 -1.46 -0.38 5.34
C GLU A 91 -1.32 -0.52 3.83
N LEU A 92 -0.22 -0.04 3.24
CA LEU A 92 0.07 -0.22 1.82
C LEU A 92 0.22 -1.70 1.45
N ILE A 93 0.92 -2.48 2.28
CA ILE A 93 1.07 -3.94 2.07
C ILE A 93 -0.27 -4.66 2.18
N HIS A 94 -1.10 -4.29 3.15
CA HIS A 94 -2.43 -4.87 3.32
C HIS A 94 -3.33 -4.54 2.13
N ASN A 95 -3.31 -3.29 1.66
CA ASN A 95 -4.12 -2.85 0.54
C ASN A 95 -3.60 -3.31 -0.83
N ASP A 96 -2.33 -3.72 -0.94
CA ASP A 96 -1.81 -4.39 -2.13
C ASP A 96 -2.32 -5.86 -2.24
N GLN A 97 -2.94 -6.40 -1.18
CA GLN A 97 -3.63 -7.68 -1.26
C GLN A 97 -4.82 -7.57 -2.22
N CYS A 98 -4.95 -8.56 -3.10
CA CYS A 98 -6.05 -8.67 -4.03
C CYS A 98 -7.05 -9.73 -3.57
N SER A 99 -8.34 -9.43 -3.76
CA SER A 99 -9.41 -10.40 -3.58
C SER A 99 -9.74 -11.03 -4.91
N VAL A 100 -9.85 -12.36 -4.96
CA VAL A 100 -10.16 -13.10 -6.19
C VAL A 100 -11.49 -13.82 -6.03
N ALA A 101 -12.46 -13.47 -6.87
CA ALA A 101 -13.68 -14.23 -7.06
C ALA A 101 -13.49 -15.21 -8.22
N ALA A 102 -13.53 -16.50 -7.94
CA ALA A 102 -13.33 -17.55 -8.93
C ALA A 102 -14.67 -18.16 -9.34
N MET A 103 -14.93 -18.23 -10.65
CA MET A 103 -16.01 -18.97 -11.26
C MET A 103 -15.43 -20.05 -12.19
N ASP A 104 -16.27 -20.92 -12.76
CA ASP A 104 -15.82 -22.10 -13.51
C ASP A 104 -14.83 -21.76 -14.64
N LYS A 105 -15.12 -20.72 -15.44
CA LYS A 105 -14.32 -20.32 -16.61
C LYS A 105 -13.74 -18.91 -16.55
N TYR A 106 -14.01 -18.17 -15.48
CA TYR A 106 -13.55 -16.79 -15.34
C TYR A 106 -13.20 -16.45 -13.88
N TYR A 107 -12.24 -15.54 -13.72
CA TYR A 107 -11.84 -15.01 -12.42
C TYR A 107 -12.00 -13.51 -12.42
N HIS A 108 -12.56 -12.92 -11.38
CA HIS A 108 -12.47 -11.49 -11.13
C HIS A 108 -11.47 -11.21 -10.03
N VAL A 109 -10.57 -10.29 -10.30
CA VAL A 109 -9.63 -9.78 -9.30
C VAL A 109 -10.05 -8.37 -8.95
N TYR A 110 -10.11 -8.11 -7.65
CA TYR A 110 -10.38 -6.82 -7.04
C TYR A 110 -9.11 -6.35 -6.35
N LYS A 111 -8.66 -5.14 -6.70
CA LYS A 111 -7.45 -4.54 -6.14
C LYS A 111 -7.71 -3.09 -5.76
N ASN A 112 -7.12 -2.61 -4.67
CA ASN A 112 -7.10 -1.20 -4.32
C ASN A 112 -5.70 -0.63 -4.62
N PRO A 113 -5.43 -0.16 -5.84
CA PRO A 113 -4.08 0.20 -6.22
C PRO A 113 -3.61 1.48 -5.54
N VAL A 114 -2.30 1.61 -5.45
CA VAL A 114 -1.60 2.78 -4.90
C VAL A 114 -0.98 3.58 -6.05
N ASN A 115 -1.14 4.91 -6.05
CA ASN A 115 -0.50 5.79 -7.03
C ASN A 115 0.97 6.10 -6.66
N ARG A 116 1.67 6.86 -7.53
CA ARG A 116 3.07 7.26 -7.29
C ARG A 116 3.27 8.11 -6.02
N LYS A 117 2.21 8.79 -5.57
CA LYS A 117 2.20 9.62 -4.36
C LYS A 117 1.89 8.82 -3.09
N GLY A 118 1.68 7.50 -3.20
CA GLY A 118 1.37 6.64 -2.07
C GLY A 118 -0.09 6.65 -1.63
N PHE A 119 -0.98 7.29 -2.39
CA PHE A 119 -2.42 7.29 -2.09
C PHE A 119 -3.11 6.09 -2.70
N LEU A 120 -4.09 5.55 -1.99
CA LEU A 120 -4.97 4.49 -2.46
C LEU A 120 -6.04 5.04 -3.39
N ALA A 121 -6.52 4.20 -4.31
CA ALA A 121 -7.66 4.57 -5.17
C ALA A 121 -8.90 4.92 -4.33
N SER A 122 -9.16 4.17 -3.26
CA SER A 122 -10.25 4.46 -2.32
C SER A 122 -10.13 5.81 -1.61
N GLU A 123 -8.91 6.25 -1.27
CA GLU A 123 -8.66 7.58 -0.68
C GLU A 123 -8.95 8.71 -1.68
N TYR A 124 -8.87 8.40 -2.97
CA TYR A 124 -9.20 9.31 -4.08
C TYR A 124 -10.68 9.23 -4.49
N GLY A 125 -11.52 8.53 -3.73
CA GLY A 125 -12.93 8.33 -4.03
C GLY A 125 -13.18 7.43 -5.24
N LEU A 126 -12.24 6.55 -5.58
CA LEU A 126 -12.40 5.56 -6.64
C LEU A 126 -12.85 4.20 -6.05
N PRO A 127 -13.74 3.47 -6.76
CA PRO A 127 -14.07 2.10 -6.40
C PRO A 127 -12.85 1.20 -6.60
N GLN A 128 -12.80 0.02 -5.97
CA GLN A 128 -11.72 -0.94 -6.21
C GLN A 128 -11.60 -1.30 -7.70
N LEU A 129 -10.36 -1.39 -8.18
CA LEU A 129 -10.06 -1.79 -9.55
C LEU A 129 -10.46 -3.24 -9.77
N ARG A 130 -11.36 -3.48 -10.73
CA ARG A 130 -11.85 -4.80 -11.08
C ARG A 130 -11.41 -5.19 -12.47
N TYR A 131 -10.71 -6.31 -12.59
CA TYR A 131 -10.39 -6.92 -13.88
C TYR A 131 -10.74 -8.40 -13.89
N GLY A 132 -11.18 -8.89 -15.05
CA GLY A 132 -11.50 -10.29 -15.30
C GLY A 132 -10.33 -11.02 -15.97
N TYR A 133 -10.22 -12.33 -15.74
CA TYR A 133 -9.48 -13.27 -16.57
C TYR A 133 -10.44 -14.27 -17.20
N TYR A 134 -10.38 -14.45 -18.51
CA TYR A 134 -11.21 -15.38 -19.27
C TYR A 134 -10.35 -16.47 -19.89
N GLN A 135 -10.75 -17.74 -19.73
CA GLN A 135 -9.99 -18.87 -20.28
C GLN A 135 -10.04 -18.93 -21.82
N ASP A 136 -11.16 -18.54 -22.43
CA ASP A 136 -11.44 -18.75 -23.85
C ASP A 136 -11.48 -17.43 -24.67
N GLY A 137 -10.73 -16.39 -24.27
CA GLY A 137 -10.79 -15.07 -24.93
C GLY A 137 -9.68 -14.12 -24.48
N PRO A 138 -9.94 -12.79 -24.45
CA PRO A 138 -9.02 -11.83 -23.85
C PRO A 138 -8.61 -12.25 -22.44
N ARG A 139 -7.32 -12.55 -22.27
CA ARG A 139 -6.84 -13.09 -21.00
C ARG A 139 -7.09 -12.14 -19.84
N TYR A 140 -7.14 -10.83 -20.11
CA TYR A 140 -7.47 -9.84 -19.10
C TYR A 140 -8.34 -8.73 -19.69
N SER A 141 -9.38 -8.33 -18.98
CA SER A 141 -10.14 -7.13 -19.31
C SER A 141 -10.64 -6.37 -18.08
N ILE A 142 -10.78 -5.06 -18.21
CA ILE A 142 -11.34 -4.14 -17.21
C ILE A 142 -12.75 -3.77 -17.68
N SER A 143 -13.75 -4.06 -16.84
CA SER A 143 -15.15 -3.71 -17.14
C SER A 143 -15.52 -2.39 -16.48
N PHE A 144 -15.01 -1.28 -17.02
CA PHE A 144 -15.33 0.07 -16.56
C PHE A 144 -16.10 0.86 -17.62
N CYS A 145 -16.85 1.87 -17.19
CA CYS A 145 -17.28 2.92 -18.10
C CYS A 145 -16.13 3.90 -18.39
N ASP A 146 -16.28 4.69 -19.43
CA ASP A 146 -15.28 5.68 -19.86
C ASP A 146 -14.93 6.68 -18.76
N ASP A 147 -15.91 7.12 -17.95
CA ASP A 147 -15.67 8.05 -16.85
C ASP A 147 -14.75 7.45 -15.78
N LEU A 148 -14.99 6.19 -15.40
CA LEU A 148 -14.13 5.50 -14.43
C LEU A 148 -12.74 5.24 -15.02
N MET A 149 -12.66 4.92 -16.31
CA MET A 149 -11.39 4.76 -17.02
C MET A 149 -10.56 6.05 -16.94
N ALA A 150 -11.14 7.19 -17.30
CA ALA A 150 -10.48 8.49 -17.27
C ALA A 150 -10.02 8.87 -15.85
N ARG A 151 -10.87 8.69 -14.84
CA ARG A 151 -10.51 8.96 -13.44
C ARG A 151 -9.34 8.09 -12.97
N TYR A 152 -9.28 6.83 -13.38
CA TYR A 152 -8.17 5.94 -13.05
C TYR A 152 -6.87 6.30 -13.78
N LEU A 153 -6.95 6.70 -15.06
CA LEU A 153 -5.81 7.20 -15.82
C LEU A 153 -5.21 8.44 -15.14
N THR A 154 -6.05 9.40 -14.75
CA THR A 154 -5.66 10.59 -13.97
C THR A 154 -5.06 10.23 -12.62
N PHE A 155 -5.67 9.28 -11.89
CA PHE A 155 -5.17 8.82 -10.59
C PHE A 155 -3.75 8.25 -10.66
N PHE A 156 -3.43 7.52 -11.73
CA PHE A 156 -2.10 6.97 -11.96
C PHE A 156 -1.13 7.93 -12.63
N ASP A 157 -1.60 9.09 -13.09
CA ASP A 157 -0.85 10.06 -13.88
C ASP A 157 -0.27 9.41 -15.15
N ILE A 158 -1.15 8.78 -15.93
CA ILE A 158 -0.84 8.11 -17.21
C ILE A 158 -1.90 8.41 -18.26
N GLY A 159 -1.56 8.32 -19.55
CA GLY A 159 -2.51 8.46 -20.64
C GLY A 159 -3.15 9.85 -20.70
N SER A 160 -2.37 10.90 -20.41
CA SER A 160 -2.83 12.30 -20.48
C SER A 160 -3.31 12.70 -21.88
N ASP A 161 -2.83 12.01 -22.91
CA ASP A 161 -3.25 12.12 -24.30
C ASP A 161 -4.61 11.45 -24.58
N LEU A 162 -5.12 10.63 -23.66
CA LEU A 162 -6.39 9.91 -23.77
C LEU A 162 -7.52 10.57 -22.97
N VAL A 163 -7.17 11.55 -22.11
CA VAL A 163 -8.10 12.20 -21.18
C VAL A 163 -8.20 13.68 -21.51
N GLN A 164 -9.43 14.17 -21.60
CA GLN A 164 -9.77 15.58 -21.70
C GLN A 164 -10.41 16.05 -20.39
N LEU A 165 -10.15 17.28 -19.99
CA LEU A 165 -10.83 17.92 -18.85
C LEU A 165 -12.05 18.66 -19.37
N GLU A 166 -13.22 18.36 -18.82
CA GLU A 166 -14.43 19.14 -19.10
C GLU A 166 -14.43 20.47 -18.34
N GLY A 167 -15.39 21.35 -18.63
CA GLY A 167 -15.49 22.68 -18.03
C GLY A 167 -15.65 22.69 -16.50
N ASP A 168 -16.04 21.57 -15.90
CA ASP A 168 -16.13 21.35 -14.45
C ASP A 168 -14.84 20.77 -13.84
N GLY A 169 -13.81 20.53 -14.65
CA GLY A 169 -12.55 19.91 -14.25
C GLY A 169 -12.63 18.39 -14.09
N SER A 170 -13.74 17.75 -14.46
CA SER A 170 -13.86 16.29 -14.43
C SER A 170 -13.09 15.67 -15.60
N PRO A 171 -12.29 14.60 -15.36
CA PRO A 171 -11.57 13.92 -16.42
C PRO A 171 -12.54 13.02 -17.20
N LYS A 172 -12.55 13.18 -18.52
CA LYS A 172 -13.33 12.36 -19.45
C LYS A 172 -12.44 11.72 -20.49
N LEU A 173 -12.78 10.50 -20.87
CA LEU A 173 -12.03 9.77 -21.87
C LEU A 173 -12.40 10.29 -23.27
N ILE A 174 -11.40 10.42 -24.14
CA ILE A 174 -11.64 10.73 -25.55
C ILE A 174 -12.36 9.55 -26.22
N GLU A 175 -13.34 9.86 -27.08
CA GLU A 175 -14.14 8.84 -27.77
C GLU A 175 -13.26 7.87 -28.55
N GLY A 176 -13.56 6.57 -28.46
CA GLY A 176 -12.81 5.50 -29.12
C GLY A 176 -11.48 5.13 -28.45
N LYS A 177 -11.07 5.82 -27.38
CA LYS A 177 -9.79 5.54 -26.67
C LYS A 177 -9.89 4.52 -25.54
N HIS A 178 -11.06 3.90 -25.33
CA HIS A 178 -11.27 2.90 -24.26
C HIS A 178 -10.23 1.79 -24.25
N GLY A 179 -9.99 1.15 -25.40
CA GLY A 179 -9.05 0.03 -25.48
C GLY A 179 -7.59 0.43 -25.26
N GLU A 180 -7.20 1.66 -25.57
CA GLU A 180 -5.87 2.19 -25.27
C GLU A 180 -5.72 2.47 -23.76
N GLY A 181 -6.74 3.09 -23.16
CA GLY A 181 -6.80 3.32 -21.71
C GLY A 181 -6.73 2.02 -20.90
N GLU A 182 -7.50 1.01 -21.30
CA GLU A 182 -7.50 -0.30 -20.68
C GLU A 182 -6.10 -0.95 -20.71
N LYS A 183 -5.43 -0.93 -21.86
CA LYS A 183 -4.06 -1.46 -22.01
C LYS A 183 -3.07 -0.74 -21.08
N LEU A 184 -3.17 0.58 -20.98
CA LEU A 184 -2.32 1.38 -20.08
C LEU A 184 -2.57 1.04 -18.61
N LEU A 185 -3.84 0.93 -18.20
CA LEU A 185 -4.18 0.55 -16.83
C LEU A 185 -3.70 -0.85 -16.48
N LEU A 186 -3.97 -1.85 -17.32
CA LEU A 186 -3.49 -3.22 -17.11
C LEU A 186 -1.97 -3.27 -16.97
N LYS A 187 -1.25 -2.58 -17.87
CA LYS A 187 0.22 -2.46 -17.79
C LYS A 187 0.66 -1.82 -16.47
N LYS A 188 -0.02 -0.76 -16.02
CA LYS A 188 0.31 -0.03 -14.79
C LYS A 188 0.18 -0.91 -13.55
N ILE A 189 -0.79 -1.82 -13.52
CA ILE A 189 -0.99 -2.76 -12.41
C ILE A 189 -0.19 -4.06 -12.55
N GLY A 190 0.75 -4.12 -13.49
CA GLY A 190 1.65 -5.26 -13.69
C GLY A 190 1.03 -6.42 -14.47
N ILE A 191 -0.10 -6.20 -15.13
CA ILE A 191 -0.72 -7.18 -16.03
C ILE A 191 -0.16 -6.91 -17.43
N GLY A 192 0.89 -7.66 -17.77
CA GLY A 192 1.59 -7.52 -19.04
C GLY A 192 0.79 -8.05 -20.24
N PRO A 193 1.15 -7.65 -21.46
CA PRO A 193 0.53 -8.15 -22.66
C PRO A 193 0.87 -9.64 -22.80
N TYR A 194 -0.13 -10.50 -22.77
CA TYR A 194 0.00 -11.80 -23.39
C TYR A 194 -0.31 -11.58 -24.86
N HIS A 195 0.70 -11.78 -25.71
CA HIS A 195 0.54 -11.82 -27.16
C HIS A 195 -0.67 -12.69 -27.49
N TYR A 196 -1.62 -12.14 -28.24
CA TYR A 196 -2.57 -12.94 -29.00
C TYR A 196 -1.84 -13.58 -30.17
#